data_AF-A0A7J5ZWP7-F1
#
_entry.id   AF-A0A7J5ZWP7-F1
#
_cell.length_a   1.000
_cell.length_b   1.000
_cell.length_c   1.000
_cell.angle_alpha   90.00
_cell.angle_beta   90.00
_cell.angle_gamma   90.00
#
_symmetry.space_group_name_H-M   'P 1'
#
loop_
_entity.id
_entity.type
_entity.pdbx_description
1 polymer ?
#
loop_
_entity_poly.entity_id
_entity_poly.type
_entity_poly.pdbx_seq_one_letter_code
_entity_poly.pdbx_strand_id
1 'polypeptide(L)'
;MAHITINQYLQQMLEAIENREGSFCAELLSFKHPHVANPRLQLSSPEDKCQHVLEPPYDEMVAAHLRCTYAVANHDFVEAYKCQTVVVQYPFLEA
;
A
#
# COMPACT_ATOMS: atom_id res chain seq x y z
N MET A 1 1.46 7.22 -19.50
CA MET A 1 1.53 7.26 -18.03
C MET A 1 2.76 6.47 -17.62
N ALA A 2 3.61 7.01 -16.75
CA ALA A 2 4.77 6.26 -16.28
C ALA A 2 4.29 5.10 -15.39
N HIS A 3 4.47 3.87 -15.86
CA HIS A 3 4.15 2.66 -15.09
C HIS A 3 5.29 2.37 -14.11
N ILE A 4 5.15 2.81 -12.86
CA ILE A 4 6.10 2.45 -11.80
C ILE A 4 6.05 0.94 -11.52
N THR A 5 7.18 0.35 -11.18
CA THR A 5 7.26 -1.04 -10.68
C THR A 5 6.98 -1.10 -9.18
N ILE A 6 6.73 -2.29 -8.64
CA ILE A 6 6.58 -2.45 -7.18
C ILE A 6 7.82 -1.99 -6.42
N ASN A 7 9.02 -2.32 -6.90
CA ASN A 7 10.25 -1.91 -6.22
C ASN A 7 10.38 -0.38 -6.21
N GLN A 8 10.02 0.30 -7.31
CA GLN A 8 10.02 1.77 -7.35
C GLN A 8 8.98 2.37 -6.40
N TYR A 9 7.78 1.78 -6.32
CA TYR A 9 6.75 2.21 -5.38
C TYR A 9 7.19 2.05 -3.92
N LEU A 10 7.75 0.90 -3.56
CA LEU A 10 8.22 0.63 -2.19
C LEU A 10 9.41 1.51 -1.81
N GLN A 11 10.34 1.78 -2.74
CA GLN A 11 11.44 2.71 -2.50
C GLN A 11 10.94 4.14 -2.28
N GLN A 12 9.97 4.62 -3.08
CA GLN A 12 9.35 5.94 -2.85
C GLN A 12 8.68 6.03 -1.47
N MET A 13 8.00 4.96 -1.03
CA MET A 13 7.39 4.91 0.30
C MET A 13 8.45 4.93 1.40
N LEU A 14 9.51 4.12 1.26
CA LEU A 14 10.62 4.07 2.22
C LEU A 14 11.29 5.44 2.35
N GLU A 15 11.66 6.07 1.23
CA GLU A 15 12.25 7.42 1.21
C GLU A 15 11.32 8.45 1.86
N ALA A 16 10.02 8.40 1.59
CA ALA A 16 9.05 9.30 2.19
C ALA A 16 8.95 9.12 3.71
N ILE A 17 9.01 7.88 4.20
CA ILE A 17 9.02 7.56 5.63
C ILE A 17 10.29 8.09 6.29
N GLU A 18 11.46 7.77 5.72
CA GLU A 18 12.77 8.18 6.25
C GLU A 18 12.91 9.72 6.31
N ASN A 19 12.39 10.40 5.28
CA ASN A 19 12.39 11.86 5.20
C ASN A 19 11.22 12.52 5.97
N ARG A 20 10.35 11.73 6.62
CA ARG A 20 9.19 12.19 7.41
C ARG A 20 8.14 12.95 6.59
N GLU A 21 7.97 12.59 5.33
CA GLU A 21 7.04 13.19 4.38
C GLU A 21 5.64 12.56 4.48
N GLY A 22 4.99 12.69 5.65
CA GLY A 22 3.71 12.02 5.92
C GLY A 22 2.59 12.33 4.92
N SER A 23 2.54 13.55 4.38
CA SER A 23 1.57 13.93 3.33
C SER A 23 1.76 13.14 2.05
N PHE A 24 3.01 12.87 1.66
CA PHE A 24 3.31 12.10 0.45
C PHE A 24 3.05 10.60 0.68
N CYS A 25 3.38 10.07 1.86
CA CYS A 25 2.95 8.72 2.24
C CYS A 25 1.42 8.56 2.15
N ALA A 26 0.66 9.53 2.69
CA ALA A 26 -0.79 9.52 2.63
C ALA A 26 -1.32 9.59 1.18
N GLU A 27 -0.67 10.35 0.30
CA GLU A 27 -1.01 10.37 -1.13
C GLU A 27 -0.75 9.00 -1.78
N LEU A 28 0.40 8.39 -1.54
CA LEU A 28 0.78 7.06 -2.06
C LEU A 28 -0.10 5.92 -1.51
N LEU A 29 -0.69 6.06 -0.34
CA LEU A 29 -1.68 5.13 0.24
C LEU A 29 -3.12 5.47 -0.15
N SER A 30 -3.36 6.56 -0.87
CA SER A 30 -4.70 6.97 -1.26
C SER A 30 -5.14 6.35 -2.59
N PHE A 31 -6.44 6.17 -2.74
CA PHE A 31 -7.07 5.85 -4.02
C PHE A 31 -7.13 7.02 -5.02
N LYS A 32 -6.59 8.19 -4.64
CA LYS A 32 -6.51 9.36 -5.52
C LYS A 32 -5.26 9.37 -6.38
N HIS A 33 -4.20 8.67 -5.95
CA HIS A 33 -2.96 8.63 -6.71
C HIS A 33 -3.11 7.71 -7.95
N PRO A 34 -2.59 8.09 -9.14
CA PRO A 34 -2.75 7.32 -10.38
C PRO A 34 -2.25 5.87 -10.35
N HIS A 35 -1.42 5.51 -9.37
CA HIS A 35 -0.85 4.17 -9.22
C HIS A 35 -1.93 3.09 -8.98
N VAL A 36 -3.10 3.45 -8.45
CA VAL A 36 -4.20 2.49 -8.19
C VAL A 36 -4.68 1.81 -9.47
N ALA A 37 -4.60 2.49 -10.61
CA ALA A 37 -4.96 1.93 -11.91
C ALA A 37 -3.83 1.09 -12.55
N ASN A 38 -2.68 0.94 -11.90
CA ASN A 38 -1.52 0.21 -12.43
C ASN A 38 -1.63 -1.30 -12.12
N PRO A 39 -1.86 -2.18 -13.12
CA PRO A 39 -2.02 -3.61 -12.88
C PRO A 39 -0.77 -4.28 -12.28
N ARG A 40 0.41 -3.64 -12.38
CA ARG A 40 1.65 -4.13 -11.78
C ARG A 40 1.69 -3.97 -10.25
N LEU A 41 0.84 -3.12 -9.70
CA LEU A 41 0.72 -2.86 -8.26
C LEU A 41 -0.55 -3.48 -7.65
N GLN A 42 -1.49 -3.91 -8.49
CA GLN A 42 -2.66 -4.69 -8.10
C GLN A 42 -2.23 -6.14 -7.81
N LEU A 43 -1.70 -6.37 -6.62
CA LEU A 43 -1.11 -7.66 -6.21
C LEU A 43 -2.00 -8.35 -5.16
N SER A 44 -2.27 -9.65 -5.36
CA SER A 44 -3.04 -10.46 -4.42
C SER A 44 -2.24 -10.83 -3.15
N SER A 45 -0.92 -10.91 -3.27
CA SER A 45 -0.01 -11.34 -2.19
C SER A 45 1.27 -10.48 -2.16
N PRO A 46 1.16 -9.19 -1.74
CA PRO A 46 2.29 -8.26 -1.69
C PRO A 46 3.18 -8.35 -0.44
N GLU A 47 2.80 -9.15 0.57
CA GLU A 47 3.39 -9.16 1.92
C GLU A 47 4.90 -9.37 1.92
N ASP A 48 5.36 -10.47 1.31
CA ASP A 48 6.78 -10.80 1.26
C ASP A 48 7.60 -9.62 0.72
N LYS A 49 7.15 -9.01 -0.38
CA LYS A 49 7.87 -7.90 -1.00
C LYS A 49 7.88 -6.65 -0.13
N CYS A 50 6.80 -6.38 0.59
CA CYS A 50 6.73 -5.24 1.50
C CYS A 50 7.66 -5.46 2.69
N GLN A 51 7.65 -6.66 3.30
CA GLN A 51 8.51 -7.03 4.44
C GLN A 51 10.01 -7.00 4.12
N HIS A 52 10.40 -7.21 2.86
CA HIS A 52 11.81 -7.12 2.45
C HIS A 52 12.31 -5.67 2.33
N VAL A 53 11.43 -4.66 2.33
CA VAL A 53 11.80 -3.26 2.04
C VAL A 53 11.35 -2.30 3.15
N LEU A 54 10.20 -2.55 3.75
CA LEU A 54 9.59 -1.71 4.77
C LEU A 54 9.63 -2.45 6.11
N GLU A 55 9.83 -1.70 7.18
CA GLU A 55 9.76 -2.20 8.55
C GLU A 55 8.35 -2.05 9.12
N PRO A 56 7.95 -2.88 10.10
CA PRO A 56 6.74 -2.63 10.90
C PRO A 56 6.77 -1.22 11.52
N PRO A 57 5.67 -0.45 11.47
CA PRO A 57 4.32 -0.84 11.05
C PRO A 57 3.99 -0.66 9.54
N TYR A 58 4.95 -0.29 8.71
CA TYR A 58 4.66 0.17 7.34
C TYR A 58 4.50 -0.98 6.33
N ASP A 59 5.17 -2.10 6.55
CA ASP A 59 5.10 -3.30 5.72
C ASP A 59 3.66 -3.82 5.57
N GLU A 60 2.97 -4.03 6.68
CA GLU A 60 1.61 -4.56 6.72
C GLU A 60 0.61 -3.56 6.14
N MET A 61 0.73 -2.28 6.52
CA MET A 61 -0.12 -1.20 6.00
C MET A 61 -0.01 -1.08 4.47
N VAL A 62 1.21 -1.08 3.93
CA VAL A 62 1.44 -0.95 2.49
C VAL A 62 1.00 -2.21 1.74
N ALA A 63 1.26 -3.39 2.29
CA ALA A 63 0.77 -4.65 1.72
C ALA A 63 -0.76 -4.68 1.67
N ALA A 64 -1.45 -4.23 2.72
CA ALA A 64 -2.89 -4.10 2.75
C ALA A 64 -3.41 -3.15 1.67
N HIS A 65 -2.75 -2.00 1.47
CA HIS A 65 -3.12 -1.06 0.41
C HIS A 65 -2.98 -1.67 -1.00
N LEU A 66 -1.85 -2.30 -1.31
CA LEU A 66 -1.64 -2.94 -2.62
C LEU A 66 -2.69 -4.03 -2.90
N ARG A 67 -3.01 -4.85 -1.88
CA ARG A 67 -4.09 -5.85 -1.95
C ARG A 67 -5.48 -5.22 -2.10
N CYS A 68 -5.72 -4.08 -1.46
CA CYS A 68 -6.95 -3.31 -1.63
C CYS A 68 -7.12 -2.88 -3.09
N THR A 69 -6.08 -2.36 -3.73
CA THR A 69 -6.14 -1.98 -5.16
C THR A 69 -6.44 -3.19 -6.06
N TYR A 70 -5.87 -4.37 -5.75
CA TYR A 70 -6.19 -5.61 -6.44
C TYR A 70 -7.65 -6.03 -6.26
N ALA A 71 -8.15 -6.02 -5.03
CA ALA A 71 -9.54 -6.39 -4.72
C ALA A 71 -10.54 -5.48 -5.45
N VAL A 72 -10.30 -4.16 -5.44
CA VAL A 72 -11.10 -3.19 -6.19
C VAL A 72 -11.07 -3.47 -7.70
N ALA A 73 -9.90 -3.76 -8.27
CA ALA A 73 -9.76 -4.09 -9.69
C ALA A 73 -10.52 -5.37 -10.09
N ASN A 74 -10.74 -6.30 -9.14
CA ASN A 74 -11.49 -7.54 -9.34
C ASN A 74 -12.95 -7.46 -8.87
N HIS A 75 -13.43 -6.26 -8.48
CA HIS A 75 -14.77 -6.03 -7.94
C HIS A 75 -15.08 -6.83 -6.65
N ASP A 76 -14.05 -7.26 -5.91
CA ASP A 76 -14.20 -7.84 -4.58
C ASP A 76 -14.19 -6.72 -3.53
N PHE A 77 -15.32 -6.03 -3.42
CA PHE A 77 -15.44 -4.87 -2.53
C PHE A 77 -15.48 -5.26 -1.04
N VAL A 78 -15.81 -6.51 -0.71
CA VAL A 78 -15.77 -7.00 0.67
C VAL A 78 -14.32 -7.13 1.12
N GLU A 79 -13.46 -7.72 0.29
CA GLU A 79 -12.03 -7.81 0.58
C GLU A 79 -11.35 -6.45 0.55
N ALA A 80 -11.72 -5.58 -0.40
CA ALA A 80 -11.23 -4.21 -0.44
C ALA A 80 -11.53 -3.44 0.86
N TYR A 81 -12.74 -3.57 1.41
CA TYR A 81 -13.12 -2.94 2.66
C TYR A 81 -12.28 -3.44 3.86
N LYS A 82 -12.02 -4.75 3.94
CA LYS A 82 -11.15 -5.31 4.99
C LYS A 82 -9.73 -4.77 4.88
N CYS A 83 -9.16 -4.78 3.67
CA CYS A 83 -7.83 -4.25 3.41
C CYS A 83 -7.74 -2.75 3.77
N GLN A 84 -8.73 -1.95 3.37
CA GLN A 84 -8.79 -0.54 3.70
C GLN A 84 -8.89 -0.30 5.21
N THR A 85 -9.61 -1.17 5.93
CA THR A 85 -9.71 -1.11 7.39
C THR A 85 -8.33 -1.27 8.03
N VAL A 86 -7.51 -2.21 7.54
CA VAL A 86 -6.11 -2.35 7.99
C VAL A 86 -5.33 -1.07 7.73
N VAL A 87 -5.41 -0.50 6.52
CA VAL A 87 -4.67 0.74 6.18
C VAL A 87 -5.01 1.92 7.11
N VAL A 88 -6.26 2.02 7.56
CA VAL A 88 -6.73 3.16 8.38
C VAL A 88 -6.59 2.91 9.89
N GLN A 89 -6.74 1.67 10.34
CA GLN A 89 -6.75 1.31 11.76
C GLN A 89 -5.39 0.89 12.32
N TYR A 90 -4.35 0.76 11.49
CA TYR A 90 -3.04 0.33 11.95
C TYR A 90 -2.26 1.45 12.66
N PRO A 91 -1.52 1.19 13.77
CA PRO A 91 -1.29 -0.08 14.46
C PRO A 91 -2.05 -0.15 15.80
N PHE A 92 -3.17 -0.88 15.85
CA PHE A 92 -3.85 -1.20 17.13
C PHE A 92 -3.76 -2.70 17.44
N LEU A 93 -2.56 -3.11 17.83
CA LEU A 93 -2.24 -4.27 18.66
C LEU A 93 -0.94 -3.83 19.38
N GLU A 94 -0.96 -3.12 20.51
CA GLU A 94 -1.35 -3.55 21.85
C GLU A 94 -1.72 -2.32 22.72
N ALA A 95 -2.77 -2.46 23.55
CA ALA A 95 -3.02 -1.65 24.74
C ALA A 95 -3.24 -2.58 25.93
#